data_AF-A0A1S2KME2-F1
#
_entry.id   AF-A0A1S2KME2-F1
#
_cell.length_a   1.000
_cell.length_b   1.000
_cell.length_c   1.000
_cell.angle_alpha   90.00
_cell.angle_beta   90.00
_cell.angle_gamma   90.00
#
_symmetry.space_group_name_H-M   'P 1'
#
loop_
_entity.id
_entity.type
_entity.pdbx_description
1 polymer ?
#
loop_
_entity_poly.entity_id
_entity_poly.type
_entity_poly.pdbx_seq_one_letter_code
_entity_poly.pdbx_strand_id
1 'polypeptide(L)'
;MLPVHNTAGGPVPDTLRALVDAPGVHARREVVLGIEFALLVRPGTRPGEVRTVTGHPHARAQVTGWLAAFLPRARWMSAPSNAAGARWVRDGRCDAAVAGEFTAARYGLAVAAAGVQDHPGAVTRFLLLAPAAAPGREARGDGPHRTSLAGRADGTPHETRAALALLCARPALRRLPVAFAVTDGGDGRSALLVDCPGRPEDPATARALRHLRRGVPELRLLGSYPAAAAPVAVPPVATAVAAAPAASRSACAWARPAGSPPAAAVPSAPARARPAAAPVPAGSGPPRTAPP
;
A
#
# COMPACT_ATOMS: atom_id res chain seq x y z
N MET A 1 14.06 4.25 1.73
CA MET A 1 12.88 3.88 0.92
C MET A 1 11.80 3.41 1.88
N LEU A 2 10.57 3.91 1.78
CA LEU A 2 9.47 3.60 2.71
C LEU A 2 8.20 3.21 1.95
N PRO A 3 7.41 2.23 2.44
CA PRO A 3 6.14 1.86 1.84
C PRO A 3 5.05 2.87 2.19
N VAL A 4 4.27 3.34 1.21
CA VAL A 4 3.20 4.32 1.45
C VAL A 4 1.81 3.76 1.24
N HIS A 5 1.66 2.75 0.38
CA HIS A 5 0.36 2.16 0.07
C HIS A 5 0.51 0.74 -0.47
N ASN A 6 -0.38 -0.16 -0.04
CA ASN A 6 -0.51 -1.53 -0.53
C ASN A 6 -1.94 -1.74 -1.07
N THR A 7 -2.11 -2.44 -2.18
CA THR A 7 -3.44 -2.63 -2.80
C THR A 7 -4.38 -3.54 -2.00
N ALA A 8 -3.86 -4.45 -1.18
CA ALA A 8 -4.64 -5.29 -0.27
C ALA A 8 -4.79 -4.65 1.12
N GLY A 9 -3.75 -3.99 1.62
CA GLY A 9 -3.67 -3.45 2.98
C GLY A 9 -3.98 -1.95 3.12
N GLY A 10 -4.19 -1.23 2.02
CA GLY A 10 -4.41 0.21 2.02
C GLY A 10 -3.15 1.03 2.36
N PRO A 11 -3.29 2.27 2.85
CA PRO A 11 -2.14 3.11 3.21
C PRO A 11 -1.37 2.54 4.39
N VAL A 12 -0.07 2.86 4.48
CA VAL A 12 0.79 2.47 5.62
C VAL A 12 0.79 3.59 6.67
N PRO A 13 0.03 3.46 7.78
CA PRO A 13 -0.25 4.61 8.65
C PRO A 13 1.00 5.24 9.25
N ASP A 14 1.93 4.41 9.74
CA ASP A 14 3.15 4.89 10.38
C ASP A 14 4.05 5.67 9.40
N THR A 15 4.08 5.27 8.13
CA THR A 15 4.83 6.00 7.11
C THR A 15 4.16 7.33 6.78
N LEU A 16 2.82 7.35 6.66
CA LEU A 16 2.10 8.60 6.37
C LEU A 16 2.29 9.63 7.49
N ARG A 17 2.15 9.23 8.76
CA ARG A 17 2.39 10.11 9.91
C ARG A 17 3.83 10.64 9.92
N ALA A 18 4.81 9.74 9.80
CA ALA A 18 6.22 10.11 9.77
C ALA A 18 6.58 11.05 8.60
N LEU A 19 5.93 10.90 7.43
CA LEU A 19 6.11 11.80 6.31
C LEU A 19 5.59 13.21 6.62
N VAL A 20 4.49 13.35 7.34
CA VAL A 20 3.99 14.67 7.73
C VAL A 20 4.92 15.34 8.74
N ASP A 21 5.48 14.56 9.68
CA ASP A 21 6.37 15.06 10.74
C ASP A 21 7.80 15.34 10.28
N ALA A 22 8.16 14.98 9.05
CA ALA A 22 9.49 15.15 8.49
C ALA A 22 9.52 16.20 7.36
N PRO A 23 9.40 17.51 7.64
CA PRO A 23 9.39 18.55 6.60
C PRO A 23 10.70 18.60 5.78
N GLY A 24 11.82 18.13 6.34
CA GLY A 24 13.14 18.11 5.70
C GLY A 24 13.38 17.00 4.67
N VAL A 25 12.37 16.18 4.33
CA VAL A 25 12.52 15.10 3.33
C VAL A 25 11.69 15.34 2.07
N HIS A 26 12.25 14.93 0.94
CA HIS A 26 11.61 14.94 -0.37
C HIS A 26 11.60 13.55 -1.00
N ALA A 27 10.49 13.20 -1.63
CA ALA A 27 10.39 12.04 -2.49
C ALA A 27 11.06 12.32 -3.85
N ARG A 28 11.97 11.43 -4.25
CA ARG A 28 12.76 11.55 -5.49
C ARG A 28 12.39 10.51 -6.53
N ARG A 29 11.75 9.42 -6.11
CA ARG A 29 11.34 8.31 -6.97
C ARG A 29 10.24 7.51 -6.29
N GLU A 30 9.36 6.91 -7.08
CA GLU A 30 8.51 5.81 -6.62
C GLU A 30 8.90 4.48 -7.25
N VAL A 31 8.61 3.41 -6.53
CA VAL A 31 8.76 2.03 -6.99
C VAL A 31 7.51 1.27 -6.57
N VAL A 32 6.94 0.47 -7.48
CA VAL A 32 5.84 -0.45 -7.17
C VAL A 32 6.40 -1.85 -7.21
N LEU A 33 6.24 -2.60 -6.12
CA LEU A 33 6.76 -3.97 -5.99
C LEU A 33 5.60 -4.94 -5.77
N GLY A 34 5.64 -6.08 -6.46
CA GLY A 34 4.79 -7.23 -6.12
C GLY A 34 5.19 -7.75 -4.73
N ILE A 35 4.21 -7.88 -3.84
CA ILE A 35 4.44 -8.47 -2.52
C ILE A 35 3.99 -9.91 -2.55
N GLU A 36 4.95 -10.79 -2.32
CA GLU A 36 4.73 -12.20 -2.08
C GLU A 36 5.30 -12.54 -0.71
N PHE A 37 4.48 -13.15 0.13
CA PHE A 37 4.90 -13.66 1.42
C PHE A 37 5.19 -15.14 1.33
N ALA A 38 6.21 -15.56 2.07
CA ALA A 38 6.54 -16.95 2.34
C ALA A 38 6.57 -17.17 3.86
N LEU A 39 6.22 -18.38 4.26
CA LEU A 39 6.50 -18.89 5.59
C LEU A 39 7.93 -19.46 5.61
N LEU A 40 8.79 -18.87 6.43
CA LEU A 40 10.18 -19.25 6.57
C LEU A 40 10.41 -19.94 7.91
N VAL A 41 11.17 -21.02 7.91
CA VAL A 41 11.49 -21.81 9.10
C VAL A 41 12.97 -22.17 9.13
N ARG A 42 13.48 -22.65 10.27
CA ARG A 42 14.80 -23.28 10.31
C ARG A 42 14.78 -24.56 9.46
N PRO A 43 15.88 -24.91 8.77
CA PRO A 43 15.94 -26.17 8.02
C PRO A 43 15.59 -27.38 8.90
N GLY A 44 14.75 -28.27 8.39
CA GLY A 44 14.29 -29.47 9.11
C GLY A 44 13.07 -29.29 10.02
N THR A 45 12.59 -28.06 10.25
CA THR A 45 11.39 -27.82 11.06
C THR A 45 10.14 -28.44 10.41
N ARG A 46 9.37 -29.19 11.22
CA ARG A 46 8.12 -29.83 10.77
C ARG A 46 6.91 -28.94 11.04
N PRO A 47 5.81 -29.06 10.27
CA PRO A 47 4.60 -28.26 10.46
C PRO A 47 4.05 -28.30 11.89
N GLY A 48 4.04 -29.49 12.50
CA GLY A 48 3.53 -29.69 13.87
C GLY A 48 4.39 -29.08 14.98
N GLU A 49 5.61 -28.64 14.67
CA GLU A 49 6.54 -28.04 15.64
C GLU A 49 6.35 -26.52 15.77
N VAL A 50 5.65 -25.88 14.82
CA VAL A 50 5.47 -24.43 14.81
C VAL A 50 4.43 -24.01 15.83
N ARG A 51 4.90 -23.36 16.91
CA ARG A 51 4.04 -22.78 17.95
C ARG A 51 4.01 -21.26 17.90
N THR A 52 5.02 -20.65 17.29
CA THR A 52 5.17 -19.20 17.18
C THR A 52 5.45 -18.78 15.73
N VAL A 53 4.70 -17.80 15.25
CA VAL A 53 4.88 -17.18 13.94
C VAL A 53 5.18 -15.70 14.15
N THR A 54 6.19 -15.16 13.47
CA THR A 54 6.58 -13.76 13.60
C THR A 54 6.60 -13.01 12.27
N GLY A 55 6.45 -11.70 12.33
CA GLY A 55 6.48 -10.82 11.17
C GLY A 55 6.04 -9.42 11.54
N HIS A 56 6.04 -8.51 10.56
CA HIS A 56 5.52 -7.17 10.77
C HIS A 56 3.99 -7.20 10.93
N PRO A 57 3.38 -6.36 11.81
CA PRO A 57 1.92 -6.31 11.98
C PRO A 57 1.15 -6.09 10.66
N HIS A 58 1.69 -5.28 9.75
CA HIS A 58 1.10 -5.07 8.43
C HIS A 58 1.11 -6.33 7.54
N ALA A 59 2.10 -7.23 7.72
CA ALA A 59 2.12 -8.51 7.02
C ALA A 59 1.12 -9.51 7.62
N ARG A 60 0.96 -9.52 8.96
CA ARG A 60 -0.03 -10.37 9.66
C ARG A 60 -1.43 -10.24 9.06
N ALA A 61 -1.87 -9.00 8.85
CA ALA A 61 -3.19 -8.68 8.33
C ALA A 61 -3.43 -9.22 6.91
N GLN A 62 -2.36 -9.58 6.18
CA GLN A 62 -2.41 -10.06 4.80
C GLN A 62 -2.24 -11.58 4.69
N VAL A 63 -2.07 -12.30 5.80
CA VAL A 63 -1.84 -13.76 5.84
C VAL A 63 -2.70 -14.44 6.90
N THR A 64 -3.70 -13.74 7.44
CA THR A 64 -4.49 -14.23 8.58
C THR A 64 -5.34 -15.43 8.17
N GLY A 65 -5.90 -15.42 6.95
CA GLY A 65 -6.66 -16.55 6.42
C GLY A 65 -5.79 -17.79 6.25
N TRP A 66 -4.60 -17.63 5.67
CA TRP A 66 -3.63 -18.71 5.53
C TRP A 66 -3.19 -19.27 6.89
N LEU A 67 -2.82 -18.42 7.85
CA LEU A 67 -2.40 -18.86 9.19
C LEU A 67 -3.50 -19.62 9.92
N ALA A 68 -4.76 -19.17 9.83
CA ALA A 68 -5.89 -19.86 10.43
C ALA A 68 -6.10 -21.26 9.83
N ALA A 69 -5.87 -21.44 8.53
CA ALA A 69 -6.07 -22.71 7.85
C ALA A 69 -4.92 -23.71 8.09
N PHE A 70 -3.67 -23.26 8.16
CA PHE A 70 -2.49 -24.14 8.20
C PHE A 70 -1.82 -24.21 9.57
N LEU A 71 -1.89 -23.15 10.37
CA LEU A 71 -1.23 -23.04 11.68
C LEU A 71 -2.20 -22.50 12.75
N PRO A 72 -3.40 -23.09 12.94
CA PRO A 72 -4.44 -22.54 13.82
C PRO A 72 -4.03 -22.43 15.29
N ARG A 73 -3.02 -23.18 15.72
CA ARG A 73 -2.51 -23.19 17.10
C ARG A 73 -1.31 -22.27 17.30
N ALA A 74 -0.75 -21.70 16.23
CA ALA A 74 0.44 -20.87 16.34
C ALA A 74 0.09 -19.47 16.85
N ARG A 75 0.90 -18.95 17.78
CA ARG A 75 0.76 -17.60 18.32
C ARG A 75 1.57 -16.62 17.47
N TRP A 76 0.98 -15.46 17.19
CA TRP A 76 1.67 -14.39 16.49
C TRP A 76 2.56 -13.57 17.44
N MET A 77 3.81 -13.34 17.03
CA MET A 77 4.77 -12.46 17.71
C MET A 77 5.15 -11.30 16.78
N SER A 78 4.77 -10.08 17.14
CA SER A 78 5.06 -8.90 16.32
C SER A 78 6.55 -8.57 16.29
N ALA A 79 7.13 -8.55 15.09
CA ALA A 79 8.48 -8.09 14.84
C ALA A 79 8.47 -6.66 14.26
N PRO A 80 9.54 -5.87 14.46
CA PRO A 80 9.64 -4.52 13.93
C PRO A 80 9.78 -4.48 12.40
N SER A 81 10.09 -5.60 11.75
CA SER A 81 10.05 -5.76 10.29
C SER A 81 9.98 -7.25 9.92
N ASN A 82 9.60 -7.56 8.69
CA ASN A 82 9.62 -8.94 8.18
C ASN A 82 11.04 -9.52 8.17
N ALA A 83 12.04 -8.72 7.81
CA ALA A 83 13.45 -9.13 7.85
C ALA A 83 13.94 -9.37 9.29
N ALA A 84 13.48 -8.57 10.27
CA ALA A 84 13.76 -8.82 11.68
C ALA A 84 13.08 -10.10 12.18
N GLY A 85 11.85 -10.38 11.73
CA GLY A 85 11.16 -11.64 12.01
C GLY A 85 11.92 -12.86 11.49
N ALA A 86 12.41 -12.82 10.25
CA ALA A 86 13.26 -13.88 9.70
C ALA A 86 14.55 -14.06 10.54
N ARG A 87 15.19 -12.95 10.96
CA ARG A 87 16.34 -13.01 11.88
C ARG A 87 15.98 -13.66 13.22
N TRP A 88 14.80 -13.37 13.80
CA TRP A 88 14.37 -13.99 15.05
C TRP A 88 14.20 -15.51 14.94
N VAL A 89 13.73 -16.01 13.79
CA VAL A 89 13.63 -17.45 13.54
C VAL A 89 15.02 -18.09 13.43
N ARG A 90 15.95 -17.44 12.71
CA ARG A 90 17.35 -17.89 12.66
C ARG A 90 17.94 -17.99 14.07
N ASP A 91 17.68 -16.98 14.90
CA ASP A 91 18.21 -16.89 16.28
C ASP A 91 17.45 -17.77 17.28
N GLY A 92 16.52 -18.63 16.84
CA GLY A 92 15.79 -19.55 17.73
C GLY A 92 14.68 -18.92 18.58
N ARG A 93 14.38 -17.63 18.38
CA ARG A 93 13.39 -16.88 19.20
C ARG A 93 11.94 -17.14 18.81
N CYS A 94 11.72 -17.54 17.56
CA CYS A 94 10.42 -17.93 17.02
C CYS A 94 10.59 -19.15 16.11
N ASP A 95 9.51 -19.88 15.83
CA ASP A 95 9.57 -21.10 15.02
C ASP A 95 9.46 -20.81 13.52
N ALA A 96 8.60 -19.86 13.15
CA ALA A 96 8.39 -19.48 11.76
C ALA A 96 8.27 -17.95 11.58
N ALA A 97 8.59 -17.45 10.39
CA ALA A 97 8.49 -16.05 10.03
C ALA A 97 7.71 -15.87 8.73
N VAL A 98 6.87 -14.83 8.68
CA VAL A 98 6.25 -14.36 7.44
C VAL A 98 7.13 -13.25 6.87
N ALA A 99 7.77 -13.53 5.74
CA ALA A 99 8.67 -12.59 5.07
C ALA A 99 8.72 -12.84 3.56
N GLY A 100 9.41 -11.98 2.81
CA GLY A 100 9.64 -12.23 1.40
C GLY A 100 10.57 -13.43 1.22
N GLU A 101 10.30 -14.26 0.22
CA GLU A 101 11.05 -15.50 -0.05
C GLU A 101 12.57 -15.27 -0.16
N PHE A 102 12.96 -14.15 -0.79
CA PHE A 102 14.36 -13.73 -0.94
C PHE A 102 15.12 -13.59 0.38
N THR A 103 14.44 -13.49 1.52
CA THR A 103 15.08 -13.42 2.85
C THR A 103 15.52 -14.77 3.38
N ALA A 104 15.01 -15.88 2.83
CA ALA A 104 15.36 -17.23 3.25
C ALA A 104 16.87 -17.49 3.11
N ALA A 105 17.41 -17.28 1.90
CA ALA A 105 18.84 -17.44 1.62
C ALA A 105 19.71 -16.52 2.51
N ARG A 106 19.29 -15.27 2.70
CA ARG A 106 20.01 -14.28 3.52
C ARG A 106 20.18 -14.72 4.98
N TYR A 107 19.23 -15.46 5.54
CA TYR A 107 19.23 -15.86 6.95
C TYR A 107 19.45 -17.37 7.16
N GLY A 108 19.77 -18.13 6.10
CA GLY A 108 19.95 -19.58 6.20
C GLY A 108 18.67 -20.32 6.59
N LEU A 109 17.52 -19.81 6.16
CA LEU A 109 16.21 -20.39 6.45
C LEU A 109 15.69 -21.21 5.26
N ALA A 110 14.77 -22.12 5.53
CA ALA A 110 14.03 -22.86 4.52
C ALA A 110 12.66 -22.20 4.26
N VAL A 111 12.22 -22.23 3.01
CA VAL A 111 10.86 -21.84 2.62
C VAL A 111 9.94 -23.03 2.89
N ALA A 112 9.11 -22.94 3.94
CA ALA A 112 8.12 -23.97 4.26
C ALA A 112 6.90 -23.88 3.32
N ALA A 113 6.49 -22.66 3.00
CA ALA A 113 5.40 -22.38 2.08
C ALA A 113 5.65 -21.03 1.39
N ALA A 114 5.48 -20.98 0.08
CA ALA A 114 5.49 -19.74 -0.69
C ALA A 114 4.06 -19.29 -1.01
N GLY A 115 3.86 -18.00 -1.25
CA GLY A 115 2.56 -17.45 -1.64
C GLY A 115 1.50 -17.52 -0.53
N VAL A 116 1.87 -17.24 0.71
CA VAL A 116 0.97 -17.37 1.89
C VAL A 116 0.05 -16.17 2.11
N GLN A 117 0.07 -15.19 1.21
CA GLN A 117 -0.84 -14.05 1.24
C GLN A 117 -2.28 -14.41 0.90
N ASP A 118 -3.23 -13.76 1.60
CA ASP A 118 -4.66 -13.93 1.39
C ASP A 118 -5.13 -13.33 0.05
N HIS A 119 -4.41 -12.33 -0.47
CA HIS A 119 -4.71 -11.66 -1.74
C HIS A 119 -3.53 -11.73 -2.72
N PRO A 120 -3.52 -12.71 -3.64
CA PRO A 120 -2.51 -12.81 -4.69
C PRO A 120 -2.46 -11.56 -5.58
N GLY A 121 -1.28 -11.20 -6.04
CA GLY A 121 -1.09 -10.03 -6.91
C GLY A 121 -1.11 -8.67 -6.19
N ALA A 122 -1.10 -8.67 -4.85
CA ALA A 122 -0.96 -7.42 -4.09
C ALA A 122 0.35 -6.71 -4.43
N VAL A 123 0.28 -5.40 -4.66
CA VAL A 123 1.44 -4.56 -4.91
C VAL A 123 1.58 -3.49 -3.84
N THR A 124 2.82 -3.20 -3.46
CA THR A 124 3.14 -2.09 -2.55
C THR A 124 3.92 -1.02 -3.28
N ARG A 125 3.45 0.22 -3.14
CA ARG A 125 4.14 1.41 -3.60
C ARG A 125 5.07 1.93 -2.51
N PHE A 126 6.30 2.18 -2.89
CA PHE A 126 7.37 2.71 -2.07
C PHE A 126 7.84 4.07 -2.59
N LEU A 127 8.22 4.96 -1.67
CA LEU A 127 8.90 6.21 -1.99
C LEU A 127 10.37 6.13 -1.60
N LEU A 128 11.24 6.54 -2.51
CA LEU A 128 12.63 6.86 -2.21
C LEU A 128 12.69 8.31 -1.72
N LEU A 129 12.99 8.48 -0.44
CA LEU A 129 13.10 9.76 0.21
C LEU A 129 14.57 10.16 0.33
N ALA A 130 14.85 11.45 0.16
CA ALA A 130 16.16 12.07 0.39
C ALA A 130 15.98 13.39 1.15
N PRO A 131 17.00 13.88 1.87
CA PRO A 131 16.98 15.21 2.45
C PRO A 131 16.67 16.29 1.41
N ALA A 132 15.97 17.34 1.80
CA ALA A 132 15.61 18.47 0.93
C ALA A 132 16.84 19.12 0.29
N ALA A 133 17.87 19.35 1.12
CA ALA A 133 19.15 19.96 0.75
C ALA A 133 20.11 18.99 0.03
N ALA A 134 19.76 17.70 -0.12
CA ALA A 134 20.62 16.78 -0.83
C ALA A 134 20.72 17.20 -2.31
N PRO A 135 21.94 17.31 -2.87
CA PRO A 135 22.12 17.54 -4.31
C PRO A 135 21.63 16.32 -5.06
N GLY A 136 20.32 16.30 -5.33
CA GLY A 136 19.70 15.37 -6.26
C GLY A 136 19.40 16.16 -7.52
N ARG A 137 19.88 15.67 -8.66
CA ARG A 137 19.25 15.95 -9.96
C ARG A 137 17.75 16.03 -9.69
N GLU A 138 17.12 17.17 -10.00
CA GLU A 138 15.68 17.23 -10.23
C GLU A 138 15.31 15.93 -10.95
N ALA A 139 14.22 15.29 -10.57
CA ALA A 139 13.85 14.00 -11.13
C ALA A 139 13.44 14.17 -12.62
N ARG A 140 14.43 14.48 -13.46
CA ARG A 140 14.40 14.71 -14.89
C ARG A 140 14.47 13.33 -15.53
N GLY A 141 13.40 12.57 -15.35
CA GLY A 141 13.10 11.47 -16.26
C GLY A 141 12.17 11.99 -17.34
N ASP A 142 12.24 11.45 -18.55
CA ASP A 142 11.18 11.63 -19.53
C ASP A 142 9.98 10.74 -19.17
N GLY A 143 8.78 11.11 -19.63
CA GLY A 143 7.56 10.33 -19.43
C GLY A 143 6.64 10.79 -18.28
N PRO A 144 5.63 9.99 -17.90
CA PRO A 144 4.63 10.36 -16.91
C PRO A 144 5.24 10.67 -15.54
N HIS A 145 4.77 11.74 -14.89
CA HIS A 145 5.22 12.14 -13.56
C HIS A 145 4.09 12.05 -12.53
N ARG A 146 4.49 11.93 -11.27
CA ARG A 146 3.62 12.06 -10.11
C ARG A 146 4.19 13.15 -9.21
N THR A 147 3.33 14.04 -8.77
CA THR A 147 3.64 15.08 -7.79
C THR A 147 2.87 14.81 -6.51
N SER A 148 3.57 14.57 -5.41
CA SER A 148 2.97 14.22 -4.12
C SER A 148 3.06 15.37 -3.12
N LEU A 149 1.99 15.54 -2.36
CA LEU A 149 1.87 16.44 -1.23
C LEU A 149 1.69 15.62 0.05
N ALA A 150 2.27 16.07 1.16
CA ALA A 150 2.02 15.52 2.48
C ALA A 150 1.63 16.64 3.44
N GLY A 151 0.77 16.35 4.41
CA GLY A 151 0.35 17.33 5.42
C GLY A 151 -0.75 16.80 6.33
N ARG A 152 -1.14 17.61 7.30
CA ARG A 152 -2.27 17.34 8.20
C ARG A 152 -3.52 18.09 7.73
N ALA A 153 -4.68 17.56 8.06
CA ALA A 153 -5.95 18.28 7.98
C ALA A 153 -6.82 17.92 9.16
N ASP A 154 -7.73 18.82 9.50
CA ASP A 154 -8.70 18.58 10.56
C ASP A 154 -9.81 17.64 10.07
N GLY A 155 -10.33 16.85 11.00
CA GLY A 155 -11.35 15.85 10.75
C GLY A 155 -10.82 14.43 10.59
N THR A 156 -11.76 13.50 10.58
CA THR A 156 -11.50 12.08 10.39
C THR A 156 -10.99 11.79 8.97
N PRO A 157 -10.30 10.65 8.75
CA PRO A 157 -9.81 10.28 7.42
C PRO A 157 -10.92 10.24 6.36
N HIS A 158 -12.15 9.92 6.79
CA HIS A 158 -13.32 9.90 5.93
C HIS A 158 -13.72 11.32 5.48
N GLU A 159 -13.88 12.23 6.44
CA GLU A 159 -14.28 13.62 6.19
C GLU A 159 -13.25 14.34 5.34
N THR A 160 -11.96 14.21 5.67
CA THR A 160 -10.89 14.84 4.91
C THR A 160 -10.83 14.33 3.47
N ARG A 161 -10.98 13.01 3.26
CA ARG A 161 -11.02 12.43 1.91
C ARG A 161 -12.24 12.92 1.13
N ALA A 162 -13.40 13.05 1.78
CA ALA A 162 -14.60 13.59 1.16
C ALA A 162 -14.41 15.06 0.76
N ALA A 163 -13.85 15.89 1.65
CA ALA A 163 -13.53 17.28 1.37
C ALA A 163 -12.56 17.43 0.19
N LEU A 164 -11.49 16.62 0.15
CA LEU A 164 -10.54 16.60 -0.96
C LEU A 164 -11.19 16.17 -2.28
N ALA A 165 -12.08 15.19 -2.25
CA ALA A 165 -12.83 14.76 -3.42
C ALA A 165 -13.73 15.89 -3.96
N LEU A 166 -14.43 16.61 -3.09
CA LEU A 166 -15.26 17.76 -3.46
C LEU A 166 -14.42 18.92 -4.04
N LEU A 167 -13.28 19.23 -3.41
CA LEU A 167 -12.34 20.25 -3.92
C LEU A 167 -11.89 19.96 -5.37
N CYS A 168 -11.80 18.68 -5.71
CA CYS A 168 -11.35 18.18 -7.02
C CYS A 168 -12.49 17.79 -7.98
N ALA A 169 -13.76 17.93 -7.60
CA ALA A 169 -14.91 17.59 -8.44
C ALA A 169 -15.15 18.55 -9.62
N ARG A 170 -14.36 19.64 -9.71
CA ARG A 170 -14.46 20.60 -10.82
C ARG A 170 -14.03 19.94 -12.15
N PRO A 171 -14.71 20.19 -13.27
CA PRO A 171 -14.39 19.58 -14.58
C PRO A 171 -12.92 19.74 -15.02
N ALA A 172 -12.28 20.84 -14.63
CA ALA A 172 -10.87 21.13 -14.88
C ALA A 172 -9.88 20.30 -14.03
N LEU A 173 -10.36 19.46 -13.11
CA LEU A 173 -9.60 18.65 -12.15
C LEU A 173 -9.98 17.15 -12.24
N ARG A 174 -10.68 16.74 -13.31
CA ARG A 174 -11.24 15.38 -13.54
C ARG A 174 -10.21 14.27 -13.79
N ARG A 175 -9.11 14.27 -13.05
CA ARG A 175 -8.24 13.12 -12.73
C ARG A 175 -7.76 13.35 -11.31
N LEU A 176 -8.60 12.92 -10.35
CA LEU A 176 -8.41 13.13 -8.92
C LEU A 176 -6.99 12.79 -8.50
N PRO A 177 -6.36 13.61 -7.63
CA PRO A 177 -5.23 13.12 -6.91
C PRO A 177 -5.66 11.96 -6.01
N VAL A 178 -4.88 10.89 -5.98
CA VAL A 178 -5.15 9.79 -5.05
C VAL A 178 -4.77 10.28 -3.66
N ALA A 179 -5.78 10.48 -2.81
CA ALA A 179 -5.61 10.93 -1.44
C ALA A 179 -5.71 9.73 -0.49
N PHE A 180 -4.63 9.50 0.24
CA PHE A 180 -4.58 8.59 1.37
C PHE A 180 -4.68 9.42 2.65
N ALA A 181 -5.55 8.98 3.56
CA ALA A 181 -5.74 9.63 4.85
C ALA A 181 -5.70 8.56 5.94
N VAL A 182 -4.98 8.83 7.03
CA VAL A 182 -4.94 7.99 8.21
C VAL A 182 -5.11 8.86 9.45
N THR A 183 -5.77 8.32 10.48
CA THR A 183 -5.93 9.02 11.75
C THR A 183 -4.57 9.34 12.33
N ASP A 184 -4.40 10.55 12.83
CA ASP A 184 -3.13 11.10 13.26
C ASP A 184 -3.16 11.39 14.75
N GLY A 185 -2.98 10.34 15.54
CA GLY A 185 -3.13 10.40 17.00
C GLY A 185 -4.59 10.53 17.45
N GLY A 186 -4.78 11.04 18.67
CA GLY A 186 -6.09 11.21 19.31
C GLY A 186 -6.75 12.57 19.04
N ASP A 187 -6.10 13.46 18.29
CA ASP A 187 -6.45 14.89 18.26
C ASP A 187 -7.53 15.24 17.21
N GLY A 188 -8.22 14.23 16.65
CA GLY A 188 -9.24 14.46 15.62
C GLY A 188 -8.69 14.95 14.28
N ARG A 189 -7.39 14.76 14.01
CA ARG A 189 -6.72 15.14 12.77
C ARG A 189 -6.38 13.92 11.91
N SER A 190 -6.14 14.17 10.63
CA SER A 190 -5.73 13.17 9.65
C SER A 190 -4.41 13.53 8.99
N ALA A 191 -3.50 12.56 8.91
CA ALA A 191 -2.28 12.64 8.13
C ALA A 191 -2.57 12.23 6.70
N LEU A 192 -2.12 13.05 5.75
CA LEU A 192 -2.46 12.94 4.34
C LEU A 192 -1.25 12.72 3.46
N LEU A 193 -1.44 11.89 2.44
CA LEU A 193 -0.59 11.82 1.25
C LEU A 193 -1.50 11.99 0.04
N VAL A 194 -1.25 13.03 -0.76
CA VAL A 194 -2.08 13.40 -1.91
C VAL A 194 -1.23 13.39 -3.18
N ASP A 195 -1.57 12.53 -4.13
CA ASP A 195 -0.79 12.35 -5.36
C ASP A 195 -1.47 12.96 -6.59
N CYS A 196 -0.90 14.01 -7.18
CA CYS A 196 -1.37 14.56 -8.46
C CYS A 196 -0.60 13.92 -9.64
N PRO A 197 -1.28 13.58 -10.76
CA PRO A 197 -0.59 13.26 -12.00
C PRO A 197 0.09 14.52 -12.58
N GLY A 198 1.22 14.34 -13.24
CA GLY A 198 1.99 15.42 -13.88
C GLY A 198 2.98 16.12 -12.95
N ARG A 199 3.67 17.11 -13.52
CA ARG A 199 4.69 17.93 -12.86
C ARG A 199 4.10 19.24 -12.34
N PRO A 200 4.72 19.92 -11.36
CA PRO A 200 4.23 21.21 -10.87
C PRO A 200 4.10 22.30 -11.94
N GLU A 201 4.86 22.20 -13.03
CA GLU A 201 4.85 23.14 -14.15
C GLU A 201 3.67 22.90 -15.11
N ASP A 202 3.08 21.70 -15.09
CA ASP A 202 1.95 21.38 -15.96
C ASP A 202 0.72 22.21 -15.53
N PRO A 203 0.05 22.94 -16.45
CA PRO A 203 -1.01 23.88 -16.08
C PRO A 203 -2.15 23.26 -15.25
N ALA A 204 -2.53 22.01 -15.56
CA ALA A 204 -3.56 21.28 -14.84
C ALA A 204 -3.12 20.93 -13.41
N THR A 205 -1.89 20.42 -13.26
CA THR A 205 -1.30 20.06 -11.97
C THR A 205 -1.04 21.30 -11.13
N ALA A 206 -0.48 22.36 -11.69
CA ALA A 206 -0.32 23.66 -11.02
C ALA A 206 -1.65 24.21 -10.47
N ARG A 207 -2.74 24.08 -11.23
CA ARG A 207 -4.08 24.47 -10.78
C ARG A 207 -4.57 23.60 -9.63
N ALA A 208 -4.37 22.28 -9.69
CA ALA A 208 -4.72 21.35 -8.62
C ALA A 208 -3.95 21.65 -7.33
N LEU A 209 -2.62 21.80 -7.42
CA LEU A 209 -1.76 22.11 -6.27
C LEU A 209 -2.18 23.40 -5.57
N ARG A 210 -2.50 24.46 -6.33
CA ARG A 210 -3.00 25.73 -5.77
C ARG A 210 -4.34 25.57 -5.04
N HIS A 211 -5.26 24.75 -5.56
CA HIS A 211 -6.54 24.50 -4.90
C HIS A 211 -6.38 23.67 -3.63
N LEU A 212 -5.57 22.61 -3.68
CA LEU A 212 -5.30 21.74 -2.54
C LEU A 212 -4.67 22.52 -1.38
N ARG A 213 -3.67 23.35 -1.66
CA ARG A 213 -3.01 24.18 -0.63
C ARG A 213 -3.90 25.28 -0.05
N ARG A 214 -4.92 25.74 -0.78
CA ARG A 214 -5.93 26.67 -0.25
C ARG A 214 -6.94 25.97 0.66
N GLY A 215 -7.34 24.75 0.30
CA GLY A 215 -8.28 23.96 1.10
C GLY A 215 -7.65 23.30 2.33
N VAL A 216 -6.37 22.95 2.23
CA VAL A 216 -5.59 22.34 3.32
C VAL A 216 -4.22 23.03 3.39
N PRO A 217 -4.08 24.10 4.20
CA PRO A 217 -2.88 24.93 4.25
C PRO A 217 -1.59 24.19 4.63
N GLU A 218 -1.69 23.13 5.42
CA GLU A 218 -0.53 22.33 5.86
C GLU A 218 0.01 21.38 4.78
N LEU A 219 -0.64 21.27 3.61
CA LEU A 219 -0.09 20.49 2.51
C LEU A 219 1.19 21.12 1.95
N ARG A 220 2.30 20.42 2.15
CA ARG A 220 3.60 20.74 1.56
C ARG A 220 3.91 19.82 0.40
N LEU A 221 4.70 20.34 -0.55
CA LEU A 221 5.25 19.53 -1.63
C LEU A 221 6.22 18.51 -1.04
N LEU A 222 5.88 17.22 -1.16
CA LEU A 222 6.77 16.13 -0.81
C LEU A 222 7.75 15.86 -1.97
N GLY A 223 7.31 15.99 -3.21
CA GLY A 223 8.21 15.88 -4.37
C GLY A 223 7.48 15.66 -5.68
N SER A 224 8.21 15.80 -6.78
CA SER A 224 7.77 15.41 -8.12
C SER A 224 8.79 14.47 -8.74
N TYR A 225 8.33 13.36 -9.30
CA TYR A 225 9.19 12.28 -9.77
C TYR A 225 8.51 11.44 -10.86
N PRO A 226 9.30 10.71 -11.67
CA PRO A 226 8.74 9.78 -12.66
C PRO A 226 7.80 8.78 -12.01
N ALA A 227 6.61 8.63 -12.60
CA ALA A 227 5.62 7.67 -12.14
C ALA A 227 6.06 6.24 -12.51
N ALA A 228 5.82 5.29 -11.62
CA ALA A 228 6.13 3.88 -11.92
C ALA A 228 5.20 3.36 -13.02
N ALA A 229 5.78 2.86 -14.12
CA ALA A 229 5.02 2.35 -15.26
C ALA A 229 4.34 1.00 -14.98
N ALA A 230 4.98 0.13 -14.18
CA ALA A 230 4.49 -1.20 -13.84
C ALA A 230 5.10 -1.70 -12.51
N PRO A 231 4.49 -2.70 -11.86
CA PRO A 231 5.12 -3.41 -10.75
C PRO A 231 6.43 -4.07 -11.20
N VAL A 232 7.49 -3.88 -10.41
CA VAL A 232 8.78 -4.53 -10.62
C VAL A 232 8.84 -5.76 -9.72
N ALA A 233 9.27 -6.89 -10.28
CA ALA A 233 9.58 -8.08 -9.48
C ALA A 233 10.81 -7.80 -8.61
N VAL A 234 10.77 -8.17 -7.32
CA VAL A 234 11.96 -8.09 -6.47
C VAL A 234 12.95 -9.14 -6.97
N PRO A 235 14.15 -8.74 -7.46
CA PRO A 235 15.12 -9.72 -7.92
C PRO A 235 15.59 -10.60 -6.75
N PRO A 236 15.90 -11.88 -6.99
CA PRO A 236 16.50 -12.72 -5.97
C PRO A 236 17.81 -12.07 -5.50
N VAL A 237 18.01 -11.99 -4.18
CA VAL A 237 19.26 -11.49 -3.62
C VAL A 237 20.33 -12.54 -3.92
N ALA A 238 21.27 -12.23 -4.82
CA ALA A 238 22.42 -13.09 -5.06
C ALA A 238 23.31 -13.10 -3.80
N THR A 239 23.27 -14.20 -3.05
CA THR A 239 24.27 -14.51 -2.02
C THR A 239 25.19 -15.61 -2.55
N ALA A 240 26.49 -15.44 -2.42
CA ALA A 240 27.54 -16.41 -2.80
C ALA A 240 27.56 -17.64 -1.86
N VAL A 241 26.42 -18.32 -1.72
CA VAL A 241 26.30 -19.63 -1.08
C VAL A 241 25.53 -20.50 -2.07
N ALA A 242 26.12 -21.64 -2.43
CA ALA A 242 25.64 -22.57 -3.44
C ALA A 242 24.12 -22.72 -3.39
N ALA A 243 23.46 -22.26 -4.46
CA ALA A 243 22.02 -22.32 -4.59
C ALA A 243 21.57 -23.78 -4.69
N ALA A 244 20.70 -24.21 -3.77
CA ALA A 244 19.81 -25.33 -4.04
C ALA A 244 18.92 -24.97 -5.25
N PRO A 245 18.55 -25.94 -6.10
CA PRO A 245 17.82 -25.67 -7.33
C PRO A 245 16.51 -24.95 -7.01
N ALA A 246 16.20 -23.93 -7.81
CA ALA A 246 14.97 -23.15 -7.72
C ALA A 246 13.76 -24.10 -7.71
N ALA A 247 13.14 -24.25 -6.54
CA ALA A 247 11.89 -24.99 -6.42
C ALA A 247 10.83 -24.25 -7.23
N SER A 248 10.09 -25.00 -8.04
CA SER A 248 9.04 -24.47 -8.90
C SER A 248 8.00 -23.68 -8.09
N ARG A 249 7.44 -22.63 -8.71
CA ARG A 249 6.54 -21.62 -8.13
C ARG A 249 5.16 -22.13 -7.67
N SER A 250 5.01 -23.39 -7.27
CA SER A 250 3.68 -23.95 -6.94
C SER A 250 3.65 -25.04 -5.86
N ALA A 251 4.76 -25.39 -5.21
CA ALA A 251 4.72 -26.40 -4.16
C ALA A 251 4.73 -25.76 -2.76
N CYS A 252 3.56 -25.66 -2.14
CA CYS A 252 3.51 -25.59 -0.68
C CYS A 252 4.07 -26.92 -0.17
N ALA A 253 5.29 -26.93 0.39
CA ALA A 253 5.90 -28.15 0.91
C ALA A 253 5.05 -28.74 2.07
N TRP A 254 4.23 -27.90 2.69
CA TRP A 254 3.28 -28.28 3.72
C TRP A 254 1.89 -28.43 3.11
N ALA A 255 1.38 -29.66 3.04
CA ALA A 255 0.03 -29.93 2.55
C ALA A 255 -1.03 -29.36 3.51
N ARG A 256 -2.18 -28.95 2.96
CA ARG A 256 -3.34 -28.54 3.79
C ARG A 256 -3.78 -29.70 4.69
N PRO A 257 -4.10 -29.45 5.97
CA PRO A 257 -4.74 -30.45 6.80
C PRO A 257 -6.10 -30.84 6.19
N ALA A 258 -6.42 -32.13 6.19
CA ALA A 258 -7.71 -32.63 5.69
C ALA A 258 -8.86 -32.07 6.54
N GLY A 259 -9.83 -31.39 5.91
CA GLY A 259 -11.04 -30.90 6.56
C GLY A 259 -11.23 -29.39 6.65
N SER A 260 -10.31 -28.56 6.15
CA SER A 260 -10.55 -27.10 6.05
C SER A 260 -11.46 -26.77 4.87
N PRO A 261 -12.48 -25.90 5.03
CA PRO A 261 -13.28 -25.44 3.90
C PRO A 261 -12.38 -24.72 2.87
N PRO A 262 -12.72 -24.77 1.57
CA PRO A 262 -12.02 -23.98 0.56
C PRO A 262 -12.08 -22.50 0.98
N ALA A 263 -11.00 -21.76 0.73
CA ALA A 263 -11.04 -20.31 0.86
C ALA A 263 -12.17 -19.84 -0.04
N ALA A 264 -13.21 -19.23 0.55
CA ALA A 264 -14.31 -18.70 -0.23
C ALA A 264 -13.71 -17.69 -1.21
N ALA A 265 -13.80 -18.00 -2.51
CA ALA A 265 -13.60 -16.99 -3.53
C ALA A 265 -14.63 -15.90 -3.24
N VAL A 266 -14.18 -14.73 -2.79
CA VAL A 266 -15.06 -13.57 -2.63
C VAL A 266 -15.60 -13.27 -4.03
N PRO A 267 -16.91 -13.41 -4.30
CA PRO A 267 -17.44 -13.06 -5.60
C PRO A 267 -17.17 -11.57 -5.82
N SER A 268 -16.47 -11.26 -6.91
CA SER A 268 -16.39 -9.91 -7.44
C SER A 268 -17.83 -9.38 -7.55
N ALA A 269 -18.14 -8.31 -6.82
CA ALA A 269 -19.45 -7.68 -6.85
C ALA A 269 -19.85 -7.44 -8.33
N PRO A 270 -21.04 -7.88 -8.78
CA PRO A 270 -21.47 -7.62 -10.14
C PRO A 270 -21.57 -6.10 -10.32
N ALA A 271 -21.01 -5.61 -11.44
CA ALA A 271 -21.18 -4.23 -11.85
C ALA A 271 -22.68 -3.91 -11.86
N ARG A 272 -23.11 -3.02 -10.96
CA ARG A 272 -24.49 -2.52 -10.97
C ARG A 272 -24.72 -1.86 -12.33
N ALA A 273 -25.55 -2.47 -13.16
CA ALA A 273 -26.07 -1.84 -14.36
C ALA A 273 -26.74 -0.52 -13.96
N ARG A 274 -26.41 0.55 -14.69
CA ARG A 274 -27.05 1.87 -14.53
C ARG A 274 -28.56 1.69 -14.73
N PRO A 275 -29.44 2.18 -13.83
CA PRO A 275 -30.84 2.28 -14.16
C PRO A 275 -30.98 3.25 -15.34
N ALA A 276 -31.76 2.85 -16.35
CA ALA A 276 -32.16 3.72 -17.44
C ALA A 276 -32.87 4.96 -16.87
N ALA A 277 -32.51 6.12 -17.39
CA ALA A 277 -33.15 7.37 -17.01
C ALA A 277 -34.65 7.31 -17.38
N ALA A 278 -35.52 7.47 -16.38
CA ALA A 278 -36.94 7.72 -16.61
C ALA A 278 -37.09 9.11 -17.25
N PRO A 279 -38.01 9.28 -18.22
CA PRO A 279 -38.26 10.58 -18.83
C PRO A 279 -38.88 11.54 -17.79
N VAL A 280 -38.35 12.76 -17.77
CA VAL A 280 -38.84 13.88 -16.95
C VAL A 280 -40.19 14.35 -17.52
N PRO A 281 -41.27 14.46 -16.72
CA PRO A 281 -42.50 15.07 -17.19
C PRO A 281 -42.31 16.58 -17.39
N ALA A 282 -42.81 17.10 -18.52
CA ALA A 282 -42.80 18.52 -18.85
C ALA A 282 -43.56 19.31 -17.78
N GLY A 283 -42.83 20.10 -16.99
CA GLY A 283 -43.39 21.06 -16.04
C GLY A 283 -44.00 22.25 -16.76
N SER A 284 -45.24 22.54 -16.41
CA SER A 284 -46.01 23.73 -16.74
C SER A 284 -45.24 25.03 -16.43
N GLY A 285 -45.26 25.96 -17.38
CA GLY A 285 -44.58 27.26 -17.27
C GLY A 285 -45.20 28.19 -16.22
N PRO A 286 -44.44 29.18 -15.72
CA PRO A 286 -44.93 30.13 -14.74
C PRO A 286 -45.89 31.15 -15.37
N PRO A 287 -46.86 31.70 -14.60
CA PRO A 287 -47.79 32.70 -15.10
C PRO A 287 -47.07 34.03 -15.35
N ARG A 288 -47.34 34.63 -16.51
CA ARG A 288 -46.93 35.98 -16.89
C ARG A 288 -47.60 37.01 -15.96
N THR A 289 -46.81 37.81 -15.26
CA THR A 289 -47.25 39.08 -14.69
C THR A 289 -47.08 40.19 -15.73
N ALA A 290 -48.14 40.96 -15.98
CA ALA A 290 -48.11 42.16 -16.81
C ALA A 290 -47.78 43.39 -15.93
N PRO A 291 -47.02 44.38 -16.43
CA PRO A 291 -46.86 45.69 -15.79
C PRO A 291 -47.94 46.68 -16.28
N PRO A 292 -48.12 47.82 -15.60
CA PRO A 292 -49.25 48.74 -15.80
C PRO A 292 -49.28 49.44 -17.17
#